data_AF-A0A947P007-F1
#
_entry.id   AF-A0A947P007-F1
#
_cell.length_a   1.000
_cell.length_b   1.000
_cell.length_c   1.000
_cell.angle_alpha   90.00
_cell.angle_beta   90.00
_cell.angle_gamma   90.00
#
_symmetry.space_group_name_H-M   'P 1'
#
loop_
_entity.id
_entity.type
_entity.pdbx_description
1 polymer ?
#
loop_
_entity_poly.entity_id
_entity_poly.type
_entity_poly.pdbx_seq_one_letter_code
_entity_poly.pdbx_strand_id
1 'polypeptide(L)'
;MKYQDKIYGEFKITEPVILELLESAPMQRIKEVNQYGASYYRFSHLDTTRFEHSVGVYYILNHLNATLEEQVAGLLHDVPHTAFSHVIDFVFGGESGVPFHEEFHETIINNSEIPAILKNHQINSQDIFNHSKYKLLDRDLPDLCADRIDYFLNSHTYNHRV
;
A
#
# COMPACT_ATOMS: atom_id res chain seq x y z
N MET A 1 16.99 -1.54 7.85
CA MET A 1 16.14 -1.83 9.03
C MET A 1 15.83 -3.32 9.10
N LYS A 2 15.81 -3.94 10.29
CA LYS A 2 15.19 -5.25 10.48
C LYS A 2 13.70 -5.05 10.73
N TYR A 3 12.84 -5.75 9.98
CA TYR A 3 11.38 -5.67 10.10
C TYR A 3 10.84 -7.04 10.47
N GLN A 4 9.92 -7.09 11.43
CA GLN A 4 9.24 -8.30 11.85
C GLN A 4 7.81 -8.25 11.34
N ASP A 5 7.48 -9.15 10.42
CA ASP A 5 6.14 -9.31 9.89
C ASP A 5 5.46 -10.57 10.46
N LYS A 6 4.13 -10.54 10.55
CA LYS A 6 3.33 -11.65 11.10
C LYS A 6 3.14 -12.82 10.13
N ILE A 7 3.21 -12.57 8.83
CA ILE A 7 3.08 -13.54 7.74
C ILE A 7 4.47 -13.99 7.28
N TYR A 8 5.36 -13.03 7.03
CA TYR A 8 6.64 -13.28 6.35
C TYR A 8 7.84 -13.47 7.29
N GLY A 9 7.66 -13.27 8.59
CA GLY A 9 8.73 -13.40 9.58
C GLY A 9 9.69 -12.20 9.62
N GLU A 10 10.91 -12.39 10.11
CA GLU A 10 11.93 -11.34 10.14
C GLU A 10 12.60 -11.20 8.76
N PHE A 11 12.67 -9.98 8.23
CA PHE A 11 13.46 -9.66 7.05
C PHE A 11 14.16 -8.30 7.14
N LYS A 12 15.13 -8.08 6.25
CA LYS A 12 15.92 -6.85 6.23
C LYS A 12 15.51 -5.97 5.04
N ILE A 13 15.22 -4.70 5.34
CA ILE A 13 15.00 -3.65 4.36
C ILE A 13 16.30 -2.85 4.24
N THR A 14 16.89 -2.82 3.04
CA THR A 14 18.19 -2.19 2.78
C THR A 14 18.12 -0.98 1.87
N GLU A 15 17.12 -0.90 1.00
CA GLU A 15 17.02 0.17 0.00
C GLU A 15 16.79 1.53 0.67
N PRO A 16 17.67 2.53 0.46
CA PRO A 16 17.57 3.83 1.12
C PRO A 16 16.23 4.54 0.89
N VAL A 17 15.72 4.50 -0.35
CA VAL A 17 14.43 5.11 -0.70
C VAL A 17 13.28 4.47 0.07
N ILE A 18 13.29 3.14 0.24
CA ILE A 18 12.26 2.42 0.98
C ILE A 18 12.31 2.80 2.45
N LEU A 19 13.52 2.90 3.03
CA LEU A 19 13.69 3.31 4.43
C LEU A 19 13.17 4.72 4.68
N GLU A 20 13.49 5.67 3.81
CA GLU A 20 13.03 7.06 3.92
C GLU A 20 11.51 7.18 3.72
N LEU A 21 10.95 6.46 2.73
CA LEU A 21 9.51 6.42 2.52
C LEU A 21 8.77 5.81 3.71
N LEU A 22 9.31 4.75 4.33
CA LEU A 22 8.71 4.14 5.51
C LEU A 22 8.60 5.13 6.67
N GLU A 23 9.54 6.07 6.81
CA GLU A 23 9.53 7.10 7.85
C GLU A 23 8.64 8.30 7.51
N SER A 24 8.20 8.43 6.26
CA SER A 24 7.38 9.56 5.81
C SER A 24 6.03 9.64 6.52
N ALA A 25 5.55 10.86 6.77
CA ALA A 25 4.26 11.12 7.40
C ALA A 25 3.07 10.43 6.71
N PRO A 26 2.99 10.36 5.36
CA PRO A 26 1.93 9.60 4.69
C PRO A 26 1.96 8.11 4.99
N MET A 27 3.15 7.48 5.04
CA MET A 27 3.28 6.07 5.42
C MET A 27 2.97 5.85 6.91
N GLN A 28 3.44 6.73 7.79
CA GLN A 28 3.12 6.64 9.22
C GLN A 28 1.62 6.78 9.48
N ARG A 29 0.91 7.64 8.71
CA ARG A 29 -0.54 7.83 8.81
C ARG A 29 -1.32 6.53 8.59
N ILE A 30 -0.92 5.71 7.62
CA ILE A 30 -1.65 4.49 7.27
C ILE A 30 -1.43 3.32 8.26
N LYS A 31 -0.63 3.51 9.32
CA LYS A 31 -0.60 2.62 10.48
C LYS A 31 -1.90 2.65 11.29
N GLU A 32 -2.60 3.78 11.26
CA GLU A 32 -3.87 3.95 11.97
C GLU A 32 -5.08 3.59 11.09
N VAL A 33 -4.84 3.04 9.89
CA VAL A 33 -5.88 2.65 8.95
C VAL A 33 -5.93 1.13 8.84
N ASN A 34 -7.04 0.52 9.26
CA ASN A 34 -7.25 -0.92 9.13
C ASN A 34 -7.56 -1.30 7.67
N GLN A 35 -6.93 -2.38 7.18
CA GLN A 35 -7.09 -2.88 5.81
C GLN A 35 -8.54 -3.27 5.48
N TYR A 36 -9.26 -3.82 6.46
CA TYR A 36 -10.60 -4.40 6.29
C TYR A 36 -11.73 -3.47 6.74
N GLY A 37 -11.41 -2.25 7.18
CA GLY A 37 -12.37 -1.21 7.54
C GLY A 37 -13.45 -1.69 8.52
N ALA A 38 -14.72 -1.59 8.13
CA ALA A 38 -15.84 -1.95 9.00
C ALA A 38 -15.85 -3.43 9.41
N SER A 39 -15.27 -4.32 8.60
CA SER A 39 -15.21 -5.75 8.91
C SER A 39 -14.43 -6.04 10.19
N TYR A 40 -13.44 -5.21 10.53
CA TYR A 40 -12.67 -5.35 11.77
C TYR A 40 -13.55 -5.29 13.03
N TYR A 41 -14.59 -4.44 13.05
CA TYR A 41 -15.49 -4.33 14.22
C TYR A 41 -16.36 -5.57 14.42
N ARG A 42 -16.56 -6.38 13.36
CA ARG A 42 -17.25 -7.67 13.45
C ARG A 42 -16.27 -8.84 13.65
N PHE A 43 -15.10 -8.73 13.05
CA PHE A 43 -14.08 -9.76 12.99
C PHE A 43 -12.76 -9.16 13.50
N SER A 44 -12.61 -9.07 14.82
CA SER A 44 -11.46 -8.41 15.45
C SER A 44 -10.10 -9.06 15.14
N HIS A 45 -10.10 -10.26 14.58
CA HIS A 45 -8.90 -10.94 14.10
C HIS A 45 -8.37 -10.36 12.77
N LEU A 46 -9.17 -9.56 12.06
CA LEU A 46 -8.76 -8.82 10.87
C LEU A 46 -8.05 -7.52 11.28
N ASP A 47 -6.97 -7.65 12.05
CA ASP A 47 -6.26 -6.56 12.71
C ASP A 47 -5.16 -5.91 11.85
N THR A 48 -4.96 -6.36 10.61
CA THR A 48 -3.93 -5.82 9.69
C THR A 48 -4.20 -4.36 9.34
N THR A 49 -3.18 -3.53 9.49
CA THR A 49 -3.15 -2.13 9.04
C THR A 49 -2.71 -2.03 7.58
N ARG A 50 -3.10 -0.95 6.89
CA ARG A 50 -2.63 -0.67 5.52
C ARG A 50 -1.11 -0.54 5.46
N PHE A 51 -0.49 -0.02 6.52
CA PHE A 51 0.98 0.01 6.63
C PHE A 51 1.60 -1.40 6.58
N GLU A 52 1.09 -2.35 7.37
CA GLU A 52 1.57 -3.73 7.37
C GLU A 52 1.38 -4.39 6.00
N HIS A 53 0.21 -4.19 5.39
CA HIS A 53 -0.09 -4.66 4.04
C HIS A 53 0.89 -4.08 3.00
N SER A 54 1.10 -2.76 2.96
CA SER A 54 2.08 -2.10 2.09
C SER A 54 3.49 -2.67 2.23
N VAL A 55 3.93 -2.94 3.47
CA VAL A 55 5.24 -3.54 3.74
C VAL A 55 5.30 -5.00 3.25
N GLY A 56 4.21 -5.75 3.39
CA GLY A 56 4.07 -7.10 2.86
C GLY A 56 4.09 -7.17 1.32
N VAL A 57 3.41 -6.23 0.66
CA VAL A 57 3.47 -6.08 -0.81
C VAL A 57 4.88 -5.76 -1.27
N TYR A 58 5.56 -4.81 -0.60
CA TYR A 58 6.98 -4.53 -0.84
C TYR A 58 7.83 -5.80 -0.67
N TYR A 59 7.61 -6.58 0.40
CA TYR A 59 8.34 -7.83 0.65
C TYR A 59 8.17 -8.80 -0.52
N ILE A 60 6.94 -9.04 -0.99
CA ILE A 60 6.68 -9.94 -2.11
C ILE A 60 7.39 -9.45 -3.37
N LEU A 61 7.25 -8.18 -3.72
CA LEU A 61 7.86 -7.60 -4.92
C LEU A 61 9.38 -7.69 -4.90
N ASN A 62 10.00 -7.42 -3.75
CA ASN A 62 11.43 -7.60 -3.56
C ASN A 62 11.85 -9.08 -3.72
N HIS A 63 11.08 -10.03 -3.19
CA HIS A 63 11.34 -11.47 -3.36
C HIS A 63 11.17 -11.95 -4.80
N LEU A 64 10.30 -11.31 -5.58
CA LEU A 64 10.11 -11.57 -7.00
C LEU A 64 11.16 -10.87 -7.88
N ASN A 65 12.10 -10.14 -7.29
CA ASN A 65 13.09 -9.32 -8.00
C ASN A 65 12.45 -8.27 -8.93
N ALA A 66 11.33 -7.69 -8.51
CA ALA A 66 10.71 -6.56 -9.20
C ALA A 66 11.67 -5.35 -9.25
N THR A 67 11.48 -4.44 -10.21
CA THR A 67 12.33 -3.23 -10.29
C THR A 67 12.15 -2.37 -9.05
N LEU A 68 13.14 -1.53 -8.73
CA LEU A 68 13.05 -0.64 -7.56
C LEU A 68 11.82 0.26 -7.64
N GLU A 69 11.48 0.76 -8.82
CA GLU A 69 10.29 1.58 -9.04
C GLU A 69 9.00 0.79 -8.77
N GLU A 70 8.94 -0.48 -9.15
CA GLU A 70 7.79 -1.34 -8.88
C GLU A 70 7.66 -1.66 -7.38
N GLN A 71 8.79 -1.87 -6.69
CA GLN A 71 8.82 -2.04 -5.24
C GLN A 71 8.36 -0.76 -4.50
N VAL A 72 8.77 0.41 -4.97
CA VAL A 72 8.33 1.71 -4.45
C VAL A 72 6.83 1.92 -4.72
N ALA A 73 6.36 1.60 -5.92
CA ALA A 73 4.94 1.62 -6.26
C ALA A 73 4.13 0.72 -5.33
N GLY A 74 4.60 -0.51 -5.10
CA GLY A 74 3.92 -1.43 -4.19
C GLY A 74 3.95 -1.00 -2.73
N LEU A 75 5.01 -0.33 -2.26
CA LEU A 75 5.00 0.25 -0.92
C LEU A 75 3.96 1.37 -0.79
N LEU A 76 3.85 2.22 -1.81
CA LEU A 76 3.03 3.43 -1.78
C LEU A 76 1.60 3.25 -2.29
N HIS A 77 1.26 2.12 -2.90
CA HIS A 77 -0.04 1.92 -3.58
C HIS A 77 -1.24 2.21 -2.66
N ASP A 78 -1.05 1.97 -1.37
CA ASP A 78 -2.09 2.09 -0.35
C ASP A 78 -2.09 3.43 0.41
N VAL A 79 -1.07 4.27 0.20
CA VAL A 79 -0.94 5.60 0.83
C VAL A 79 -2.11 6.52 0.49
N PRO A 80 -2.62 6.55 -0.75
CA PRO A 80 -3.74 7.41 -1.10
C PRO A 80 -5.06 7.00 -0.43
N HIS A 81 -5.19 5.75 0.03
CA HIS A 81 -6.39 5.29 0.70
C HIS A 81 -6.64 6.04 2.02
N THR A 82 -7.87 6.53 2.19
CA THR A 82 -8.37 7.05 3.45
C THR A 82 -9.05 5.94 4.26
N ALA A 83 -9.21 6.14 5.57
CA ALA A 83 -9.82 5.17 6.49
C ALA A 83 -11.23 4.69 6.08
N PHE A 84 -11.89 5.38 5.15
CA PHE A 84 -13.18 5.02 4.61
C PHE A 84 -13.27 5.32 3.10
N SER A 85 -12.27 4.91 2.31
CA SER A 85 -12.08 5.34 0.90
C SER A 85 -13.35 5.29 0.04
N HIS A 86 -14.26 4.32 0.24
CA HIS A 86 -15.55 4.28 -0.48
C HIS A 86 -16.69 5.11 0.15
N VAL A 87 -16.63 5.41 1.45
CA VAL A 87 -17.61 6.26 2.12
C VAL A 87 -17.34 7.73 1.79
N ILE A 88 -16.09 8.13 1.59
CA ILE A 88 -15.78 9.51 1.18
C ILE A 88 -16.31 9.80 -0.24
N ASP A 89 -16.22 8.83 -1.14
CA ASP A 89 -16.87 8.90 -2.46
C ASP A 89 -18.40 8.98 -2.34
N PHE A 90 -19.01 8.33 -1.33
CA PHE A 90 -20.45 8.44 -1.09
C PHE A 90 -20.86 9.77 -0.45
N VAL A 91 -20.00 10.37 0.38
CA VAL A 91 -20.24 11.63 1.10
C VAL A 91 -19.96 12.86 0.22
N PHE A 92 -18.95 12.78 -0.67
CA PHE A 92 -18.49 13.88 -1.51
C PHE A 92 -18.65 13.64 -3.02
N GLY A 93 -18.98 12.43 -3.47
CA GLY A 93 -19.12 12.08 -4.90
C GLY A 93 -20.43 12.52 -5.56
N GLY A 94 -21.02 13.61 -5.08
CA GLY A 94 -22.10 14.29 -5.78
C GLY A 94 -21.55 15.52 -6.48
N GLU A 95 -21.22 15.41 -7.77
CA GLU A 95 -21.52 16.41 -8.83
C GLU A 95 -20.69 16.24 -10.12
N SER A 96 -19.54 15.55 -10.12
CA SER A 96 -18.56 15.72 -11.22
C SER A 96 -18.35 14.53 -12.17
N GLY A 97 -18.88 13.33 -11.88
CA GLY A 97 -18.72 12.15 -12.75
C GLY A 97 -17.30 11.57 -12.83
N VAL A 98 -16.31 12.22 -12.21
CA VAL A 98 -14.99 11.67 -11.91
C VAL A 98 -15.04 11.13 -10.48
N PRO A 99 -14.59 9.89 -10.21
CA PRO A 99 -14.60 9.38 -8.85
C PRO A 99 -13.59 10.16 -8.00
N PHE A 100 -14.07 10.75 -6.90
CA PHE A 100 -13.33 11.68 -6.05
C PHE A 100 -12.00 11.12 -5.52
N HIS A 101 -11.90 9.79 -5.37
CA HIS A 101 -10.66 9.14 -4.96
C HIS A 101 -9.46 9.40 -5.92
N GLU A 102 -9.64 9.49 -7.24
CA GLU A 102 -8.50 9.68 -8.17
C GLU A 102 -7.87 11.09 -8.03
N GLU A 103 -8.69 12.13 -7.95
CA GLU A 103 -8.21 13.52 -7.75
C GLU A 103 -7.63 13.72 -6.34
N PHE A 104 -8.21 13.03 -5.35
CA PHE A 104 -7.72 13.03 -3.98
C PHE A 104 -6.38 12.28 -3.84
N HIS A 105 -6.18 11.21 -4.62
CA HIS A 105 -4.94 10.43 -4.64
C HIS A 105 -3.74 11.30 -5.05
N GLU A 106 -3.82 11.95 -6.20
CA GLU A 106 -2.75 12.82 -6.69
C GLU A 106 -2.50 13.98 -5.72
N THR A 107 -3.56 14.53 -5.13
CA THR A 107 -3.47 15.64 -4.17
C THR A 107 -2.72 15.23 -2.89
N ILE A 108 -3.01 14.06 -2.31
CA ILE A 108 -2.30 13.56 -1.12
C ILE A 108 -0.81 13.40 -1.43
N ILE A 109 -0.49 12.77 -2.55
CA ILE A 109 0.89 12.47 -2.92
C ILE A 109 1.65 13.77 -3.19
N ASN A 110 1.13 14.63 -4.06
CA ASN A 110 1.80 15.85 -4.51
C ASN A 110 2.00 16.88 -3.40
N ASN A 111 1.11 16.92 -2.40
CA ASN A 111 1.23 17.81 -1.24
C ASN A 111 1.99 17.19 -0.06
N SER A 112 2.58 16.02 -0.24
CA SER A 112 3.39 15.34 0.79
C SER A 112 4.90 15.47 0.52
N GLU A 113 5.69 14.86 1.39
CA GLU A 113 7.15 14.73 1.19
C GLU A 113 7.54 13.62 0.19
N ILE A 114 6.60 12.76 -0.23
CA ILE A 114 6.89 11.63 -1.14
C ILE A 114 7.58 12.10 -2.43
N PRO A 115 7.09 13.12 -3.16
CA PRO A 115 7.75 13.56 -4.40
C PRO A 115 9.18 14.05 -4.16
N ALA A 116 9.45 14.68 -3.01
CA ALA A 116 10.78 15.14 -2.65
C ALA A 116 11.72 13.95 -2.37
N ILE A 117 11.25 12.95 -1.62
CA ILE A 117 11.99 11.71 -1.35
C ILE A 117 12.31 11.01 -2.67
N LEU A 118 11.30 10.77 -3.52
CA LEU A 118 11.48 10.09 -4.81
C LEU A 118 12.49 10.83 -5.71
N LYS A 119 12.41 12.17 -5.77
CA LYS A 119 13.35 13.00 -6.52
C LYS A 119 14.79 12.88 -6.00
N ASN A 120 15.00 12.85 -4.68
CA ASN A 120 16.33 12.68 -4.08
C ASN A 120 16.98 11.33 -4.46
N HIS A 121 16.15 10.30 -4.67
CA HIS A 121 16.57 8.98 -5.12
C HIS A 121 16.50 8.78 -6.64
N GLN A 122 16.31 9.85 -7.41
CA GLN A 122 16.25 9.84 -8.89
C GLN A 122 15.12 8.97 -9.46
N ILE A 123 14.01 8.82 -8.73
CA ILE A 123 12.82 8.09 -9.16
C ILE A 123 11.78 9.09 -9.67
N ASN A 124 11.24 8.84 -10.86
CA ASN A 124 10.18 9.68 -11.43
C ASN A 124 8.84 9.39 -10.74
N SER A 125 8.30 10.36 -10.01
CA SER A 125 7.05 10.24 -9.28
C SER A 125 5.82 10.04 -10.17
N GLN A 126 5.84 10.52 -11.42
CA GLN A 126 4.70 10.39 -12.34
C GLN A 126 4.41 8.93 -12.71
N ASP A 127 5.45 8.09 -12.71
CA ASP A 127 5.33 6.72 -13.14
C ASP A 127 4.95 5.77 -12.00
N ILE A 128 5.21 6.15 -10.74
CA ILE A 128 5.04 5.29 -9.55
C ILE A 128 3.59 4.87 -9.32
N PHE A 129 2.63 5.71 -9.70
CA PHE A 129 1.20 5.43 -9.53
C PHE A 129 0.54 4.94 -10.82
N ASN A 130 1.32 4.64 -11.85
CA ASN A 130 0.80 4.06 -13.08
C ASN A 130 0.62 2.54 -12.91
N HIS A 131 -0.57 2.13 -12.46
CA HIS A 131 -0.93 0.72 -12.25
C HIS A 131 -0.71 -0.17 -13.49
N SER A 132 -0.87 0.37 -14.70
CA SER A 132 -0.67 -0.40 -15.94
C SER A 132 0.80 -0.76 -16.20
N LYS A 133 1.73 -0.04 -15.58
CA LYS A 133 3.19 -0.25 -15.73
C LYS A 133 3.70 -1.42 -14.89
N TYR A 134 3.11 -1.64 -13.73
CA TYR A 134 3.64 -2.52 -12.68
C TYR A 134 2.83 -3.82 -12.55
N LYS A 135 3.12 -4.77 -13.44
CA LYS A 135 2.37 -6.02 -13.54
C LYS A 135 2.59 -6.96 -12.37
N LEU A 136 3.69 -6.89 -11.62
CA LEU A 136 3.83 -7.73 -10.42
C LEU A 136 3.02 -7.15 -9.26
N LEU A 137 2.89 -5.82 -9.21
CA LEU A 137 2.05 -5.14 -8.22
C LEU A 137 0.56 -5.43 -8.45
N ASP A 138 0.06 -5.19 -9.66
CA ASP A 138 -1.36 -5.40 -10.01
C ASP A 138 -1.55 -5.93 -11.44
N ARG A 139 -2.60 -6.72 -11.65
CA ARG A 139 -2.95 -7.35 -12.95
C ARG A 139 -4.45 -7.53 -13.07
N ASP A 140 -5.00 -7.47 -14.28
CA ASP A 140 -6.40 -7.84 -14.48
C ASP A 140 -6.71 -9.27 -13.99
N LEU A 141 -7.92 -9.46 -13.46
CA LEU A 141 -8.42 -10.80 -13.14
C LEU A 141 -8.44 -11.66 -14.42
N PRO A 142 -8.08 -12.95 -14.34
CA PRO A 142 -7.94 -13.79 -13.15
C PRO A 142 -6.51 -13.93 -12.60
N ASP A 143 -5.55 -13.10 -13.04
CA ASP A 143 -4.15 -13.29 -12.69
C ASP A 143 -3.85 -12.97 -11.22
N LEU A 144 -2.77 -13.54 -10.68
CA LEU A 144 -2.26 -13.21 -9.34
C LEU A 144 -1.30 -12.02 -9.42
N CYS A 145 -1.31 -11.20 -8.38
CA CYS A 145 -0.41 -10.07 -8.17
C CYS A 145 0.00 -9.97 -6.69
N ALA A 146 1.02 -9.17 -6.39
CA ALA A 146 1.57 -9.05 -5.03
C ALA A 146 0.54 -8.53 -4.02
N ASP A 147 -0.26 -7.52 -4.41
CA ASP A 147 -1.37 -7.00 -3.60
C ASP A 147 -2.34 -8.13 -3.19
N ARG A 148 -2.84 -8.89 -4.17
CA ARG A 148 -3.77 -10.00 -3.92
C ARG A 148 -3.21 -11.10 -3.06
N ILE A 149 -1.95 -11.46 -3.29
CA ILE A 149 -1.29 -12.50 -2.50
C ILE A 149 -1.22 -12.03 -1.04
N ASP A 150 -0.81 -10.78 -0.81
CA ASP A 150 -0.66 -10.27 0.54
C ASP A 150 -1.98 -10.21 1.32
N TYR A 151 -3.01 -9.53 0.77
CA TYR A 151 -4.26 -9.39 1.52
C TYR A 151 -4.96 -10.75 1.72
N PHE A 152 -4.77 -11.70 0.78
CA PHE A 152 -5.28 -13.06 0.92
C PHE A 152 -4.62 -13.79 2.09
N LEU A 153 -3.29 -13.73 2.20
CA LEU A 153 -2.57 -14.37 3.30
C LEU A 153 -2.94 -13.73 4.64
N ASN A 154 -2.95 -12.40 4.70
CA ASN A 154 -3.32 -11.64 5.91
C ASN A 154 -4.73 -11.96 6.42
N SER A 155 -5.69 -12.20 5.52
CA SER A 155 -7.08 -12.51 5.92
C SER A 155 -7.26 -13.93 6.46
N HIS A 156 -6.33 -14.85 6.18
CA HIS A 156 -6.49 -16.28 6.51
C HIS A 156 -5.57 -16.77 7.64
N THR A 157 -4.60 -15.97 8.09
CA THR A 157 -3.63 -16.39 9.11
C THR A 157 -4.17 -16.56 10.53
N TYR A 158 -5.45 -16.25 10.80
CA TYR A 158 -6.06 -16.47 12.12
C TYR A 158 -6.74 -17.83 12.31
N ASN A 159 -6.92 -18.64 11.26
CA ASN A 159 -7.61 -19.93 11.38
C ASN A 159 -6.74 -21.09 11.93
N HIS A 160 -5.47 -20.85 12.30
CA HIS A 160 -4.54 -21.92 12.70
C HIS A 160 -3.80 -21.71 14.02
N ARG A 161 -4.23 -20.77 14.87
CA ARG A 161 -3.81 -20.76 16.29
C ARG A 161 -4.78 -21.64 17.08
N VAL A 162 -4.57 -22.96 16.99
CA VAL A 162 -5.20 -23.99 17.85
C VAL A 162 -4.29 -24.25 19.04
#